data_AF-A0A7Y0TIR3-F1
#
_entry.id   AF-A0A7Y0TIR3-F1
#
_cell.length_a   1.000
_cell.length_b   1.000
_cell.length_c   1.000
_cell.angle_alpha   90.00
_cell.angle_beta   90.00
_cell.angle_gamma   90.00
#
_symmetry.space_group_name_H-M   'P 1'
#
loop_
_entity.id
_entity.type
_entity.pdbx_description
1 polymer ?
#
loop_
_entity_poly.entity_id
_entity_poly.type
_entity_poly.pdbx_seq_one_letter_code
_entity_poly.pdbx_strand_id
1 'polypeptide(L)' 'GDDIFVHFSNIDSHHRFKLLKQDADVVFELDNRGKRLQAKKVREISSAKSRIF' A
#
# COMPACT_ATOMS: atom_id res chain seq x y z
N GLY A 1 -0.66 13.35 10.47
CA GLY A 1 0.39 12.58 9.79
C GLY A 1 0.58 13.18 8.42
N ASP A 2 1.77 13.05 7.84
CA ASP A 2 2.04 13.57 6.50
C ASP A 2 1.40 12.70 5.43
N ASP A 3 0.89 13.33 4.36
CA ASP A 3 0.34 12.63 3.21
C ASP A 3 1.48 12.09 2.33
N ILE A 4 1.45 10.78 2.07
CA ILE A 4 2.46 10.08 1.27
C ILE A 4 1.86 9.70 -0.07
N PHE A 5 2.54 10.07 -1.16
CA PHE A 5 2.09 9.73 -2.49
C PHE A 5 2.37 8.25 -2.82
N VAL A 6 1.41 7.57 -3.43
CA VAL A 6 1.61 6.21 -3.96
C VAL A 6 1.27 6.16 -5.44
N HIS A 7 2.17 5.60 -6.23
CA HIS A 7 1.92 5.29 -7.63
C HIS A 7 1.56 3.81 -7.78
N PHE A 8 0.65 3.44 -8.69
CA PHE A 8 0.21 2.05 -8.85
C PHE A 8 1.36 1.09 -9.18
N SER A 9 2.43 1.56 -9.82
CA SER A 9 3.61 0.75 -10.11
C SER A 9 4.31 0.26 -8.84
N ASN A 10 4.20 1.02 -7.75
CA ASN A 10 4.82 0.75 -6.46
C ASN A 10 4.01 -0.19 -5.58
N ILE A 11 2.77 -0.52 -5.98
CA ILE A 11 1.96 -1.54 -5.31
C ILE A 11 2.52 -2.91 -5.69
N ASP A 12 2.88 -3.68 -4.68
CA ASP A 12 3.26 -5.07 -4.82
C ASP A 12 2.02 -5.93 -4.53
N SER A 13 1.57 -6.68 -5.53
CA SER A 13 0.35 -7.48 -5.44
C SER A 13 0.49 -8.69 -6.34
N HIS A 14 0.01 -9.83 -5.85
CA HIS A 14 -0.07 -11.07 -6.62
C HIS A 14 -1.27 -11.10 -7.59
N HIS A 15 -2.14 -10.08 -7.53
CA HIS A 15 -3.30 -9.97 -8.42
C HIS A 15 -2.95 -9.26 -9.73
N ARG A 16 -3.73 -9.55 -10.79
CA ARG A 16 -3.61 -8.91 -12.10
C ARG A 16 -3.76 -7.38 -12.03
N PHE A 17 -4.60 -6.90 -11.12
CA PHE A 17 -4.84 -5.48 -10.91
C PHE A 17 -4.18 -5.02 -9.60
N LYS A 18 -3.35 -3.98 -9.72
CA LYS A 18 -2.67 -3.33 -8.60
C LYS A 18 -3.56 -2.25 -8.01
N LEU A 19 -4.42 -2.65 -7.09
CA LEU A 19 -5.40 -1.78 -6.44
C LEU A 19 -5.18 -1.84 -4.93
N LEU A 20 -5.46 -0.73 -4.26
CA LEU A 20 -5.61 -0.65 -2.82
C LEU A 20 -7.06 -0.31 -2.53
N LYS A 21 -7.66 -0.98 -1.55
CA LYS A 21 -8.99 -0.61 -1.05
C LYS A 21 -8.87 0.66 -0.22
N GLN A 22 -9.88 1.51 -0.32
CA GLN A 22 -10.02 2.64 0.59
C GLN A 22 -10.09 2.12 2.03
N ASP A 23 -9.43 2.82 2.95
CA ASP A 23 -9.32 2.48 4.37
C ASP A 23 -8.64 1.13 4.67
N ALA A 24 -7.94 0.53 3.68
CA ALA A 24 -7.12 -0.65 3.93
C ALA A 24 -5.84 -0.30 4.68
N ASP A 25 -5.50 -1.11 5.67
CA ASP A 25 -4.19 -1.07 6.29
C ASP A 25 -3.13 -1.57 5.32
N VAL A 26 -2.06 -0.81 5.14
CA VAL A 26 -0.98 -1.10 4.21
C VAL A 26 0.38 -1.02 4.89
N VAL A 27 1.30 -1.86 4.45
CA VAL A 27 2.74 -1.70 4.72
C VAL A 27 3.42 -1.13 3.49
N PHE A 28 4.36 -0.23 3.71
CA PHE A 28 5.16 0.37 2.66
C PHE A 28 6.55 0.75 3.15
N GLU A 29 7.48 0.90 2.22
CA GLU A 29 8.78 1.52 2.45
C GLU A 29 8.70 2.99 2.03
N LEU A 30 9.16 3.90 2.90
CA LEU A 30 9.20 5.33 2.60
C LEU A 30 10.41 5.63 1.70
N ASP A 31 10.18 6.31 0.58
CA ASP A 31 11.24 6.85 -0.26
C ASP A 31 11.17 8.38 -0.29
N ASN A 32 12.28 9.00 0.12
CA ASN A 32 12.44 10.45 0.24
C ASN A 32 13.41 11.03 -0.80
N ARG A 33 13.79 10.27 -1.84
CA ARG A 33 14.74 10.73 -2.87
C ARG A 33 14.17 11.79 -3.83
N GLY A 34 12.87 12.08 -3.76
CA GLY A 34 12.19 13.04 -4.64
C GLY A 34 11.73 14.31 -3.93
N LYS A 35 11.09 15.22 -4.68
CA LYS A 35 10.46 16.44 -4.13
C LYS A 35 9.33 16.17 -3.12
N ARG A 36 8.74 14.97 -3.15
CA ARG A 36 7.64 14.55 -2.27
C ARG A 36 7.92 13.16 -1.71
N LEU A 37 7.43 12.89 -0.50
CA LEU A 37 7.43 11.56 0.11
C LEU A 37 6.61 10.60 -0.76
N GLN A 38 7.20 9.47 -1.11
CA GLN A 38 6.53 8.44 -1.87
C GLN A 38 6.62 7.08 -1.18
N ALA A 39 5.57 6.28 -1.32
CA ALA A 39 5.53 4.91 -0.85
C ALA A 39 6.03 3.94 -1.93
N LYS A 40 6.88 2.99 -1.53
CA LYS A 40 7.40 1.89 -2.35
C LYS A 40 7.09 0.54 -1.74
N LYS A 41 7.05 -0.50 -2.58
CA LYS A 41 6.71 -1.88 -2.20
C LYS A 41 5.44 -1.95 -1.35
N VAL A 42 4.41 -1.22 -1.76
CA VAL A 42 3.18 -1.06 -1.00
C VAL A 42 2.37 -2.34 -1.08
N ARG A 43 2.00 -2.92 0.06
CA ARG A 43 1.19 -4.13 0.14
C ARG A 43 0.07 -3.93 1.14
N GLU A 44 -1.12 -4.41 0.80
CA GLU A 44 -2.20 -4.53 1.77
C GLU A 44 -1.78 -5.52 2.86
N ILE A 45 -1.93 -5.12 4.10
CA ILE A 45 -1.88 -6.05 5.21
C ILE A 45 -3.21 -6.78 5.11
N SER A 46 -3.19 -8.03 4.65
CA SER A 46 -4.37 -8.87 4.77
C SER A 46 -4.70 -8.93 6.25
N SER A 47 -5.70 -8.16 6.67
CA SER A 47 -6.39 -8.42 7.91
C SER A 47 -7.15 -9.70 7.63
N ALA A 48 -6.46 -10.83 7.73
CA ALA A 48 -7.05 -12.14 7.85
C ALA A 48 -7.81 -12.15 9.18
N LYS A 49 -8.89 -11.37 9.25
CA LYS A 49 -10.02 -11.69 10.09
C LYS A 49 -10.53 -12.99 9.51
N SER A 50 -9.98 -14.09 10.03
CA SER A 50 -10.68 -15.35 10.16
C SER A 50 -11.99 -15.04 10.89
N ARG A 51 -12.99 -14.60 10.14
CA ARG A 51 -14.38 -14.51 10.59
C ARG A 51 -14.96 -15.88 10.32
N ILE A 52 -14.64 -16.79 11.24
CA ILE A 52 -15.38 -18.02 11.43
C ILE A 52 -16.75 -17.57 11.96
N PHE A 53 -17.79 -17.78 11.16
CA PHE A 53 -19.19 -17.79 11.61
C PHE A 53 -19.76 -19.16 11.26
#